data_AF-A0A354XZ67-F1
#
_entry.id   AF-A0A354XZ67-F1
#
_cell.length_a   1.000
_cell.length_b   1.000
_cell.length_c   1.000
_cell.angle_alpha   90.00
_cell.angle_beta   90.00
_cell.angle_gamma   90.00
#
_symmetry.space_group_name_H-M   'P 1'
#
loop_
_entity.id
_entity.type
_entity.pdbx_description
1 polymer ?
#
loop_
_entity_poly.entity_id
_entity_poly.type
_entity_poly.pdbx_seq_one_letter_code
_entity_poly.pdbx_strand_id
1 'polypeptide(L)'
;SFTHQLSKLVVYLKTIDGSALMNTAVTIKGTNTQGVFSLADKSQTASAKGDIAMRMSDDGASAEAIVLPAESLADATLEIINGEYGYVYDLNSSTIITSFKSGYKYTYTIELDTRYPLSATATIANWLDVPGETATVSKDFKVYKPVGEGTLENPYTLEDARNVSPSSGVWVKGFIAGGYAGTTVGTFTNDLTNNTKVKDTSLALAESPGETIGAKTFPVSLPPGEIRDNLNLKTNPGNLGKEVKIKGKIGTYYGAMGIPDATAYVFIVDQ
;
A
#
# COMPACT_ATOMS: atom_id res chain seq x y z
N SER A 1 -16.40 35.72 -19.03
CA SER A 1 -15.73 34.52 -19.56
C SER A 1 -15.13 33.77 -18.39
N PHE A 2 -15.41 32.46 -18.27
CA PHE A 2 -14.83 31.62 -17.22
C PHE A 2 -13.49 31.05 -17.69
N THR A 3 -12.54 30.93 -16.77
CA THR A 3 -11.21 30.35 -17.02
C THR A 3 -10.90 29.32 -15.94
N HIS A 4 -10.35 28.16 -16.32
CA HIS A 4 -9.88 27.17 -15.36
C HIS A 4 -8.76 27.76 -14.50
N GLN A 5 -8.80 27.50 -13.19
CA GLN A 5 -7.80 28.00 -12.23
C GLN A 5 -6.86 26.89 -11.72
N LEU A 6 -7.14 25.66 -12.13
CA LEU A 6 -6.36 24.46 -11.85
C LEU A 6 -5.71 23.95 -13.13
N SER A 7 -4.84 22.95 -13.00
CA SER A 7 -4.19 22.30 -14.14
C SER A 7 -4.87 20.95 -14.40
N LYS A 8 -4.99 20.57 -15.68
CA LYS A 8 -5.39 19.22 -16.07
C LYS A 8 -4.16 18.39 -16.40
N LEU A 9 -4.09 17.19 -15.88
CA LEU A 9 -3.05 16.22 -16.21
C LEU A 9 -3.68 15.05 -16.97
N VAL A 10 -3.04 14.64 -18.06
CA VAL A 10 -3.41 13.45 -18.83
C VAL A 10 -2.15 12.62 -19.05
N VAL A 11 -2.20 11.34 -18.69
CA VAL A 11 -1.12 10.38 -18.86
C VAL A 11 -1.62 9.30 -19.82
N TYR A 12 -0.91 9.06 -20.91
CA TYR A 12 -1.11 7.94 -21.82
C TYR A 12 -0.07 6.87 -21.53
N LEU A 13 -0.48 5.62 -21.52
CA LEU A 13 0.34 4.46 -21.25
C LEU A 13 0.45 3.59 -22.49
N LYS A 14 1.64 3.05 -22.74
CA LYS A 14 1.86 1.95 -23.68
C LYS A 14 3.03 1.10 -23.23
N THR A 15 3.09 -0.15 -23.67
CA THR A 15 4.25 -1.01 -23.47
C THR A 15 5.15 -0.91 -24.70
N ILE A 16 6.46 -0.99 -24.50
CA ILE A 16 7.41 -0.89 -25.62
C ILE A 16 7.41 -2.12 -26.53
N ASP A 17 7.05 -3.28 -25.98
CA ASP A 17 6.99 -4.56 -26.69
C ASP A 17 5.61 -4.84 -27.31
N GLY A 18 4.65 -3.92 -27.13
CA GLY A 18 3.29 -4.06 -27.59
C GLY A 18 2.44 -5.04 -26.78
N SER A 19 2.94 -5.54 -25.65
CA SER A 19 2.16 -6.36 -24.72
C SER A 19 0.96 -5.58 -24.16
N ALA A 20 -0.12 -6.30 -23.85
CA ALA A 20 -1.32 -5.68 -23.29
C ALA A 20 -1.03 -5.05 -21.91
N LEU A 21 -1.63 -3.89 -21.67
CA LEU A 21 -1.72 -3.29 -20.34
C LEU A 21 -2.69 -4.12 -19.48
N MET A 22 -2.34 -4.33 -18.21
CA MET A 22 -3.07 -5.20 -17.30
C MET A 22 -3.32 -4.47 -15.98
N ASN A 23 -4.58 -4.37 -15.54
CA ASN A 23 -4.96 -3.79 -14.24
C ASN A 23 -4.22 -2.48 -13.91
N THR A 24 -4.22 -1.55 -14.87
CA THR A 24 -3.43 -0.34 -14.75
C THR A 24 -3.99 0.62 -13.71
N ALA A 25 -3.10 1.29 -13.00
CA ALA A 25 -3.42 2.40 -12.13
C ALA A 25 -2.32 3.45 -12.24
N VAL A 26 -2.68 4.72 -12.16
CA VAL A 26 -1.73 5.84 -12.13
C VAL A 26 -2.03 6.70 -10.91
N THR A 27 -1.00 7.00 -10.13
CA THR A 27 -1.07 7.92 -9.00
C THR A 27 -0.02 9.01 -9.20
N ILE A 28 -0.44 10.28 -9.15
CA ILE A 28 0.52 11.38 -9.02
C ILE A 28 0.80 11.62 -7.53
N LYS A 29 2.06 11.49 -7.13
CA LYS A 29 2.51 11.61 -5.74
C LYS A 29 3.20 12.93 -5.50
N GLY A 30 3.22 13.37 -4.24
CA GLY A 30 4.01 14.54 -3.80
C GLY A 30 3.55 15.88 -4.38
N THR A 31 2.28 16.00 -4.83
CA THR A 31 1.73 17.24 -5.37
C THR A 31 0.87 18.00 -4.37
N ASN A 32 0.63 19.29 -4.60
CA ASN A 32 -0.26 20.08 -3.78
C ASN A 32 -1.70 19.52 -3.85
N THR A 33 -2.29 19.18 -2.69
CA THR A 33 -3.65 18.64 -2.60
C THR A 33 -4.61 19.54 -1.83
N GLN A 34 -4.10 20.52 -1.11
CA GLN A 34 -4.89 21.49 -0.35
C GLN A 34 -4.46 22.92 -0.65
N GLY A 35 -5.43 23.82 -0.69
CA GLY A 35 -5.20 25.23 -1.01
C GLY A 35 -6.45 26.08 -0.83
N VAL A 36 -6.27 27.40 -0.91
CA VAL A 36 -7.36 28.39 -0.90
C VAL A 36 -7.36 29.11 -2.24
N PHE A 37 -8.54 29.35 -2.81
CA PHE A 37 -8.73 30.16 -4.01
C PHE A 37 -9.57 31.40 -3.68
N SER A 38 -9.08 32.57 -4.06
CA SER A 38 -9.77 33.84 -3.88
C SER A 38 -10.63 34.18 -5.09
N LEU A 39 -11.93 34.40 -4.87
CA LEU A 39 -12.84 34.85 -5.92
C LEU A 39 -12.64 36.33 -6.30
N ALA A 40 -12.01 37.12 -5.43
CA ALA A 40 -11.83 38.56 -5.63
C ALA A 40 -10.71 38.87 -6.63
N ASP A 41 -9.58 38.16 -6.51
CA ASP A 41 -8.36 38.44 -7.28
C ASP A 41 -7.78 37.20 -7.97
N LYS A 42 -8.43 36.03 -7.84
CA LYS A 42 -7.99 34.75 -8.40
C LYS A 42 -6.65 34.24 -7.85
N SER A 43 -6.17 34.83 -6.75
CA SER A 43 -4.99 34.31 -6.07
C SER A 43 -5.28 32.93 -5.46
N GLN A 44 -4.22 32.14 -5.35
CA GLN A 44 -4.31 30.80 -4.80
C GLN A 44 -3.08 30.46 -3.97
N THR A 45 -3.27 29.66 -2.93
CA THR A 45 -2.20 29.16 -2.05
C THR A 45 -2.25 27.63 -2.01
N ALA A 46 -1.12 27.01 -1.69
CA ALA A 46 -1.05 25.58 -1.39
C ALA A 46 -0.58 25.40 0.06
N SER A 47 -1.15 24.42 0.76
CA SER A 47 -0.89 24.20 2.19
C SER A 47 -0.51 22.77 2.56
N ALA A 48 -0.69 21.79 1.67
CA ALA A 48 -0.29 20.41 1.90
C ALA A 48 0.06 19.70 0.59
N LYS A 49 1.06 18.82 0.65
CA LYS A 49 1.38 17.85 -0.40
C LYS A 49 0.71 16.50 -0.09
N GLY A 50 0.41 15.73 -1.12
CA GLY A 50 -0.11 14.37 -1.00
C GLY A 50 -0.22 13.67 -2.36
N ASP A 51 -0.94 12.56 -2.35
CA ASP A 51 -1.09 11.66 -3.49
C ASP A 51 -2.50 11.77 -4.07
N ILE A 52 -2.60 11.75 -5.40
CA ILE A 52 -3.87 11.79 -6.13
C ILE A 52 -3.91 10.57 -7.05
N ALA A 53 -4.80 9.63 -6.72
CA ALA A 53 -5.15 8.55 -7.64
C ALA A 53 -5.84 9.16 -8.88
N MET A 54 -5.28 8.90 -10.06
CA MET A 54 -5.81 9.42 -11.32
C MET A 54 -6.98 8.57 -11.81
N ARG A 55 -7.94 9.20 -12.49
CA ARG A 55 -9.06 8.50 -13.10
C ARG A 55 -8.59 7.80 -14.36
N MET A 56 -8.58 6.47 -14.35
CA MET A 56 -8.27 5.65 -15.53
C MET A 56 -9.39 5.71 -16.57
N SER A 57 -9.03 5.57 -17.86
CA SER A 57 -9.96 5.25 -18.93
C SER A 57 -10.42 3.80 -18.86
N ASP A 58 -11.55 3.48 -19.49
CA ASP A 58 -12.14 2.14 -19.48
C ASP A 58 -11.21 1.06 -20.08
N ASP A 59 -10.34 1.45 -21.02
CA ASP A 59 -9.32 0.58 -21.64
C ASP A 59 -8.01 0.50 -20.84
N GLY A 60 -7.89 1.25 -19.74
CA GLY A 60 -6.69 1.31 -18.90
C GLY A 60 -5.47 1.96 -19.57
N ALA A 61 -5.60 2.51 -20.79
CA ALA A 61 -4.48 3.06 -21.56
C ALA A 61 -4.23 4.55 -21.28
N SER A 62 -5.10 5.22 -20.54
CA SER A 62 -4.89 6.60 -20.12
C SER A 62 -5.42 6.88 -18.72
N ALA A 63 -4.91 7.93 -18.10
CA ALA A 63 -5.35 8.42 -16.82
C ALA A 63 -5.44 9.95 -16.82
N GLU A 64 -6.39 10.52 -16.09
CA GLU A 64 -6.49 11.97 -15.93
C GLU A 64 -6.75 12.42 -14.49
N ALA A 65 -6.28 13.62 -14.16
CA ALA A 65 -6.53 14.27 -12.89
C ALA A 65 -6.58 15.80 -13.06
N ILE A 66 -7.23 16.45 -12.10
CA ILE A 66 -7.13 17.90 -11.92
C ILE A 66 -6.22 18.13 -10.72
N VAL A 67 -5.18 18.95 -10.89
CA VAL A 67 -4.15 19.20 -9.87
C VAL A 67 -4.05 20.68 -9.56
N LEU A 68 -3.67 21.01 -8.32
CA LEU A 68 -3.34 22.39 -7.95
C LEU A 68 -2.09 22.84 -8.71
N PRO A 69 -2.03 24.12 -9.12
CA PRO A 69 -0.84 24.68 -9.71
C PRO A 69 0.38 24.59 -8.78
N ALA A 70 1.55 24.45 -9.39
CA ALA A 70 2.82 24.25 -8.71
C ALA A 70 3.94 24.89 -9.52
N GLU A 71 4.72 25.76 -8.88
CA GLU A 71 5.86 26.45 -9.51
C GLU A 71 7.08 25.54 -9.72
N SER A 72 7.10 24.39 -9.05
CA SER A 72 8.13 23.35 -9.17
C SER A 72 7.49 21.98 -8.98
N LEU A 73 8.01 20.99 -9.70
CA LEU A 73 7.64 19.58 -9.57
C LEU A 73 8.64 18.79 -8.72
N ALA A 74 9.45 19.46 -7.90
CA ALA A 74 10.32 18.81 -6.94
C ALA A 74 9.50 17.85 -6.04
N ASP A 75 10.03 16.63 -5.89
CA ASP A 75 9.45 15.50 -5.15
C ASP A 75 8.16 14.91 -5.76
N ALA A 76 7.69 15.41 -6.90
CA ALA A 76 6.50 14.88 -7.55
C ALA A 76 6.85 13.73 -8.50
N THR A 77 6.09 12.64 -8.42
CA THR A 77 6.29 11.47 -9.29
C THR A 77 4.97 10.97 -9.86
N LEU A 78 5.04 10.27 -10.99
CA LEU A 78 3.98 9.38 -11.43
C LEU A 78 4.36 7.96 -11.02
N GLU A 79 3.55 7.35 -10.17
CA GLU A 79 3.59 5.91 -9.90
C GLU A 79 2.57 5.22 -10.79
N ILE A 80 3.03 4.28 -11.62
CA ILE A 80 2.21 3.52 -12.57
C ILE A 80 2.27 2.04 -12.17
N ILE A 81 1.11 1.42 -12.00
CA ILE A 81 0.98 -0.02 -11.84
C ILE A 81 0.56 -0.61 -13.19
N ASN A 82 1.21 -1.70 -13.60
CA ASN A 82 0.81 -2.55 -14.72
C ASN A 82 0.93 -4.02 -14.29
N GLY A 83 -0.18 -4.61 -13.88
CA GLY A 83 -0.28 -5.99 -13.43
C GLY A 83 0.42 -6.21 -12.09
N GLU A 84 1.54 -6.92 -12.11
CA GLU A 84 2.33 -7.22 -10.90
C GLU A 84 3.49 -6.25 -10.69
N TYR A 85 3.67 -5.26 -11.56
CA TYR A 85 4.84 -4.39 -11.53
C TYR A 85 4.43 -2.93 -11.41
N GLY A 86 5.21 -2.22 -10.61
CA GLY A 86 5.17 -0.78 -10.48
C GLY A 86 6.32 -0.11 -11.23
N TYR A 87 6.05 1.08 -11.73
CA TYR A 87 6.97 1.92 -12.49
C TYR A 87 6.88 3.33 -11.90
N VAL A 88 8.01 4.02 -11.83
CA VAL A 88 8.06 5.39 -11.31
C VAL A 88 8.68 6.30 -12.35
N TYR A 89 8.01 7.40 -12.63
CA TYR A 89 8.55 8.51 -13.43
C TYR A 89 8.70 9.74 -12.54
N ASP A 90 9.93 10.25 -12.41
CA ASP A 90 10.22 11.49 -11.70
C ASP A 90 9.81 12.70 -12.56
N LEU A 91 8.78 13.44 -12.14
CA LEU A 91 8.28 14.60 -12.88
C LEU A 91 9.30 15.76 -12.92
N ASN A 92 10.24 15.81 -11.97
CA ASN A 92 11.29 16.81 -11.95
C ASN A 92 12.44 16.49 -12.92
N SER A 93 12.47 15.28 -13.51
CA SER A 93 13.45 14.92 -14.55
C SER A 93 13.19 15.63 -15.88
N SER A 94 11.97 16.13 -16.08
CA SER A 94 11.57 16.84 -17.30
C SER A 94 12.19 18.22 -17.39
N THR A 95 12.73 18.56 -18.56
CA THR A 95 13.10 19.94 -18.91
C THR A 95 11.98 20.69 -19.63
N ILE A 96 10.91 20.00 -20.02
CA ILE A 96 9.78 20.54 -20.79
C ILE A 96 8.66 20.98 -19.85
N ILE A 97 8.29 20.11 -18.90
CA ILE A 97 7.23 20.36 -17.93
C ILE A 97 7.87 20.45 -16.55
N THR A 98 8.24 21.66 -16.16
CA THR A 98 8.90 21.94 -14.87
C THR A 98 7.96 22.48 -13.81
N SER A 99 6.73 22.83 -14.20
CA SER A 99 5.69 23.45 -13.36
C SER A 99 4.29 23.15 -13.90
N PHE A 100 3.29 23.21 -13.03
CA PHE A 100 1.88 23.15 -13.40
C PHE A 100 1.24 24.53 -13.25
N LYS A 101 0.85 25.13 -14.37
CA LYS A 101 0.24 26.45 -14.43
C LYS A 101 -1.28 26.33 -14.55
N SER A 102 -1.97 27.17 -13.79
CA SER A 102 -3.42 27.34 -13.84
C SER A 102 -3.92 27.44 -15.28
N GLY A 103 -4.92 26.63 -15.63
CA GLY A 103 -5.60 26.67 -16.92
C GLY A 103 -4.94 25.86 -18.04
N TYR A 104 -3.80 25.21 -17.76
CA TYR A 104 -3.10 24.39 -18.74
C TYR A 104 -3.45 22.91 -18.61
N LYS A 105 -3.37 22.21 -19.75
CA LYS A 105 -3.42 20.75 -19.83
C LYS A 105 -2.01 20.23 -20.12
N TYR A 106 -1.51 19.38 -19.25
CA TYR A 106 -0.23 18.70 -19.39
C TYR A 106 -0.45 17.27 -19.83
N THR A 107 0.30 16.85 -20.84
CA THR A 107 0.19 15.50 -21.39
C THR A 107 1.50 14.75 -21.20
N TYR A 108 1.43 13.54 -20.64
CA TYR A 108 2.57 12.63 -20.57
C TYR A 108 2.24 11.39 -21.39
N THR A 109 3.19 10.91 -22.18
CA THR A 109 3.14 9.60 -22.83
C THR A 109 4.23 8.74 -22.21
N ILE A 110 3.83 7.76 -21.41
CA ILE A 110 4.74 6.89 -20.69
C ILE A 110 4.80 5.53 -21.38
N GLU A 111 5.99 5.15 -21.82
CA GLU A 111 6.28 3.82 -22.36
C GLU A 111 6.85 2.92 -21.27
N LEU A 112 6.15 1.83 -20.96
CA LEU A 112 6.57 0.85 -19.96
C LEU A 112 7.50 -0.17 -20.60
N ASP A 113 8.75 -0.25 -20.12
CA ASP A 113 9.63 -1.38 -20.44
C ASP A 113 9.21 -2.60 -19.61
N THR A 114 8.47 -3.49 -20.25
CA THR A 114 8.01 -4.78 -19.71
C THR A 114 9.06 -5.88 -19.82
N ARG A 115 10.15 -5.66 -20.56
CA ARG A 115 11.26 -6.61 -20.67
C ARG A 115 12.08 -6.59 -19.37
N TYR A 116 12.85 -7.64 -19.11
CA TYR A 116 13.78 -7.68 -17.96
C TYR A 116 14.71 -6.44 -17.98
N PRO A 117 15.17 -5.94 -16.81
CA PRO A 117 15.56 -4.55 -16.68
C PRO A 117 16.82 -4.25 -17.49
N LEU A 118 16.70 -3.29 -18.42
CA LEU A 118 17.68 -2.32 -18.90
C LEU A 118 17.44 -1.99 -20.40
N SER A 119 16.77 -0.88 -20.67
CA SER A 119 17.36 0.28 -21.38
C SER A 119 16.30 1.32 -21.71
N ALA A 120 16.51 2.55 -21.26
CA ALA A 120 15.77 3.70 -21.75
C ALA A 120 16.35 4.11 -23.11
N THR A 121 15.56 4.03 -24.18
CA THR A 121 15.87 4.69 -25.45
C THR A 121 14.84 5.76 -25.70
N ALA A 122 15.27 7.03 -25.64
CA ALA A 122 14.45 8.15 -26.05
C ALA A 122 14.28 8.13 -27.57
N THR A 123 13.05 8.29 -28.05
CA THR A 123 12.81 8.73 -29.43
C THR A 123 11.96 9.97 -29.44
N ILE A 124 12.37 10.93 -30.29
CA ILE A 124 11.77 12.25 -30.45
C ILE A 124 10.76 12.17 -31.59
N ALA A 125 9.52 12.59 -31.34
CA ALA A 125 8.53 12.88 -32.37
C ALA A 125 8.42 14.41 -32.58
N ASN A 126 8.24 14.83 -33.83
CA ASN A 126 8.12 16.24 -34.21
C ASN A 126 6.66 16.75 -34.13
N TRP A 127 6.56 18.09 -34.08
CA TRP A 127 5.60 18.96 -33.39
C TRP A 127 4.21 19.21 -34.07
N LEU A 128 3.11 19.32 -33.27
CA LEU A 128 2.12 20.43 -33.18
C LEU A 128 1.15 20.27 -31.97
N ASP A 129 1.15 21.33 -31.13
CA ASP A 129 0.56 21.58 -29.79
C ASP A 129 1.24 20.92 -28.55
N VAL A 130 1.94 21.74 -27.76
CA VAL A 130 2.87 21.40 -26.66
C VAL A 130 2.40 22.09 -25.34
N PRO A 131 2.62 21.51 -24.15
CA PRO A 131 3.65 20.53 -23.84
C PRO A 131 3.10 19.14 -23.54
N GLY A 132 3.43 18.23 -24.46
CA GLY A 132 3.46 16.80 -24.21
C GLY A 132 4.89 16.34 -24.00
N GLU A 133 5.13 15.44 -23.05
CA GLU A 133 6.41 14.75 -22.88
C GLU A 133 6.25 13.26 -23.14
N THR A 134 7.24 12.64 -23.78
CA THR A 134 7.33 11.19 -23.92
C THR A 134 8.52 10.68 -23.13
N ALA A 135 8.29 9.70 -22.25
CA ALA A 135 9.34 9.07 -21.46
C ALA A 135 9.17 7.55 -21.42
N THR A 136 10.29 6.84 -21.34
CA THR A 136 10.31 5.38 -21.12
C THR A 136 10.71 5.10 -19.68
N VAL A 137 9.95 4.25 -18.99
CA VAL A 137 10.23 3.82 -17.60
C VAL A 137 10.41 2.31 -17.52
N SER A 138 11.39 1.89 -16.72
CA SER A 138 11.63 0.48 -16.44
C SER A 138 10.88 0.03 -15.19
N LYS A 139 10.64 -1.28 -15.06
CA LYS A 139 10.08 -1.87 -13.82
C LYS A 139 10.92 -1.44 -12.62
N ASP A 140 10.26 -0.87 -11.63
CA ASP A 140 10.93 -0.36 -10.42
C ASP A 140 10.66 -1.29 -9.23
N PHE A 141 9.40 -1.68 -9.02
CA PHE A 141 9.02 -2.57 -7.91
C PHE A 141 8.01 -3.63 -8.33
N LYS A 142 7.90 -4.69 -7.52
CA LYS A 142 6.86 -5.72 -7.67
C LYS A 142 5.70 -5.40 -6.71
N VAL A 143 4.49 -5.37 -7.24
CA VAL A 143 3.26 -5.27 -6.45
C VAL A 143 3.06 -6.59 -5.73
N TYR A 144 2.98 -6.54 -4.40
CA TYR A 144 2.61 -7.70 -3.61
C TYR A 144 1.15 -8.09 -3.90
N LYS A 145 0.91 -9.35 -4.26
CA LYS A 145 -0.43 -9.90 -4.47
C LYS A 145 -0.75 -10.84 -3.32
N PRO A 146 -1.69 -10.47 -2.44
CA PRO A 146 -2.07 -11.36 -1.37
C PRO A 146 -2.79 -12.59 -1.92
N VAL A 147 -2.58 -13.74 -1.26
CA VAL A 147 -3.27 -14.99 -1.61
C VAL A 147 -4.66 -15.03 -0.96
N GLY A 148 -4.79 -14.46 0.25
CA GLY A 148 -6.07 -14.20 0.90
C GLY A 148 -6.71 -12.87 0.47
N GLU A 149 -8.01 -12.74 0.71
CA GLU A 149 -8.77 -11.49 0.47
C GLU A 149 -9.02 -10.70 1.77
N GLY A 150 -8.59 -11.21 2.92
CA GLY A 150 -8.85 -10.61 4.23
C GLY A 150 -10.30 -10.79 4.71
N THR A 151 -11.07 -11.67 4.09
CA THR A 151 -12.44 -12.03 4.49
C THR A 151 -12.43 -13.20 5.47
N LEU A 152 -13.55 -13.50 6.13
CA LEU A 152 -13.60 -14.65 7.05
C LEU A 152 -13.40 -15.97 6.29
N GLU A 153 -13.96 -16.05 5.09
CA GLU A 153 -13.91 -17.19 4.19
C GLU A 153 -12.51 -17.35 3.58
N ASN A 154 -11.90 -16.24 3.14
CA ASN A 154 -10.56 -16.19 2.59
C ASN A 154 -9.67 -15.18 3.34
N PRO A 155 -9.22 -15.51 4.58
CA PRO A 155 -8.42 -14.62 5.39
C PRO A 155 -7.03 -14.42 4.79
N TYR A 156 -6.40 -13.29 5.09
CA TYR A 156 -4.97 -13.09 4.80
C TYR A 156 -4.13 -14.14 5.55
N THR A 157 -3.09 -14.65 4.88
CA THR A 157 -1.98 -15.33 5.56
C THR A 157 -1.20 -14.33 6.42
N LEU A 158 -0.29 -14.77 7.31
CA LEU A 158 0.53 -13.81 8.05
C LEU A 158 1.49 -13.09 7.10
N GLU A 159 1.98 -13.78 6.07
CA GLU A 159 2.76 -13.16 4.98
C GLU A 159 1.95 -12.08 4.25
N ASP A 160 0.69 -12.36 3.90
CA ASP A 160 -0.19 -11.34 3.31
C ASP A 160 -0.33 -10.14 4.24
N ALA A 161 -0.66 -10.40 5.50
CA ALA A 161 -0.87 -9.36 6.51
C ALA A 161 0.39 -8.50 6.76
N ARG A 162 1.59 -9.01 6.46
CA ARG A 162 2.85 -8.26 6.54
C ARG A 162 3.09 -7.33 5.35
N ASN A 163 2.59 -7.70 4.18
CA ASN A 163 2.91 -7.03 2.92
C ASN A 163 1.75 -6.19 2.36
N VAL A 164 0.52 -6.34 2.87
CA VAL A 164 -0.59 -5.44 2.53
C VAL A 164 -0.52 -4.13 3.33
N SER A 165 -1.05 -3.06 2.75
CA SER A 165 -1.23 -1.80 3.46
C SER A 165 -2.09 -1.99 4.73
N PRO A 166 -1.80 -1.25 5.82
CA PRO A 166 -2.59 -1.32 7.05
C PRO A 166 -4.09 -1.13 6.76
N SER A 167 -4.88 -2.10 7.20
CA SER A 167 -6.33 -2.17 6.94
C SER A 167 -7.08 -2.60 8.19
N SER A 168 -8.31 -2.13 8.36
CA SER A 168 -9.17 -2.43 9.51
C SER A 168 -10.31 -3.37 9.12
N GLY A 169 -10.69 -4.26 10.04
CA GLY A 169 -11.83 -5.15 9.85
C GLY A 169 -11.52 -6.36 8.96
N VAL A 170 -10.24 -6.64 8.73
CA VAL A 170 -9.77 -7.78 7.94
C VAL A 170 -9.48 -8.98 8.84
N TRP A 171 -9.58 -10.17 8.26
CA TRP A 171 -9.27 -11.43 8.91
C TRP A 171 -7.88 -11.92 8.49
N VAL A 172 -7.14 -12.39 9.48
CA VAL A 172 -5.82 -13.00 9.33
C VAL A 172 -5.84 -14.40 9.92
N LYS A 173 -5.18 -15.37 9.28
CA LYS A 173 -5.09 -16.75 9.72
C LYS A 173 -3.66 -17.10 10.13
N GLY A 174 -3.51 -17.85 11.23
CA GLY A 174 -2.23 -18.42 11.65
C GLY A 174 -2.37 -19.37 12.82
N PHE A 175 -1.27 -20.04 13.17
CA PHE A 175 -1.18 -20.92 14.33
C PHE A 175 -0.83 -20.13 15.58
N ILE A 176 -1.45 -20.48 16.71
CA ILE A 176 -1.07 -19.96 18.02
C ILE A 176 0.27 -20.58 18.41
N ALA A 177 1.37 -19.86 18.15
CA ALA A 177 2.72 -20.37 18.33
C ALA A 177 3.31 -20.09 19.72
N GLY A 178 2.70 -19.17 20.48
CA GLY A 178 3.17 -18.85 21.83
C GLY A 178 2.66 -17.50 22.34
N GLY A 179 3.38 -16.95 23.31
CA GLY A 179 3.09 -15.64 23.90
C GLY A 179 4.33 -14.79 24.03
N TYR A 180 4.19 -13.65 24.69
CA TYR A 180 5.29 -12.71 24.95
C TYR A 180 5.40 -12.42 26.45
N ALA A 181 6.62 -12.38 26.96
CA ALA A 181 6.88 -11.96 28.33
C ALA A 181 6.95 -10.42 28.48
N GLY A 182 7.31 -9.72 27.41
CA GLY A 182 7.47 -8.27 27.36
C GLY A 182 6.53 -7.61 26.35
N THR A 183 6.99 -6.52 25.75
CA THR A 183 6.25 -5.75 24.73
C THR A 183 7.01 -5.70 23.40
N THR A 184 7.89 -6.67 23.16
CA THR A 184 8.65 -6.80 21.92
C THR A 184 8.63 -8.25 21.47
N VAL A 185 8.69 -8.47 20.15
CA VAL A 185 8.78 -9.82 19.59
C VAL A 185 10.01 -10.61 20.07
N GLY A 186 11.07 -9.92 20.52
CA GLY A 186 12.25 -10.55 21.12
C GLY A 186 11.99 -11.25 22.46
N THR A 187 10.83 -11.02 23.08
CA THR A 187 10.42 -11.69 24.33
C THR A 187 9.47 -12.87 24.10
N PHE A 188 9.37 -13.31 22.84
CA PHE A 188 8.57 -14.47 22.46
C PHE A 188 9.01 -15.73 23.21
N THR A 189 8.02 -16.53 23.60
CA THR A 189 8.24 -17.88 24.14
C THR A 189 7.06 -18.78 23.81
N ASN A 190 7.36 -20.02 23.47
CA ASN A 190 6.42 -21.12 23.35
C ASN A 190 6.54 -22.13 24.52
N ASP A 191 7.43 -21.85 25.49
CA ASP A 191 7.56 -22.63 26.71
C ASP A 191 6.51 -22.18 27.73
N LEU A 192 5.46 -22.98 27.85
CA LEU A 192 4.35 -22.76 28.79
C LEU A 192 4.52 -23.54 30.11
N THR A 193 5.68 -24.15 30.38
CA THR A 193 5.93 -24.86 31.65
C THR A 193 5.76 -23.96 32.87
N ASN A 194 6.03 -22.65 32.69
CA ASN A 194 5.65 -21.60 33.61
C ASN A 194 4.85 -20.51 32.88
N ASN A 195 3.55 -20.76 32.72
CA ASN A 195 2.61 -19.88 32.03
C ASN A 195 2.46 -18.47 32.67
N THR A 196 2.98 -18.21 33.88
CA THR A 196 2.99 -16.85 34.44
C THR A 196 3.96 -15.92 33.74
N LYS A 197 4.89 -16.47 32.93
CA LYS A 197 5.85 -15.71 32.14
C LYS A 197 5.26 -15.11 30.87
N VAL A 198 4.13 -15.61 30.38
CA VAL A 198 3.44 -15.03 29.22
C VAL A 198 2.34 -14.05 29.68
N LYS A 199 2.16 -12.97 28.93
CA LYS A 199 1.07 -12.03 29.14
C LYS A 199 -0.26 -12.62 28.68
N ASP A 200 -1.31 -12.37 29.44
CA ASP A 200 -2.68 -12.67 29.03
C ASP A 200 -3.23 -11.66 28.01
N THR A 201 -2.62 -10.47 27.90
CA THR A 201 -3.05 -9.41 26.98
C THR A 201 -2.53 -9.55 25.56
N SER A 202 -1.80 -10.62 25.23
CA SER A 202 -1.22 -10.79 23.90
C SER A 202 -1.04 -12.25 23.50
N LEU A 203 -1.04 -12.49 22.19
CA LEU A 203 -0.85 -13.79 21.58
C LEU A 203 0.16 -13.67 20.43
N ALA A 204 0.97 -14.70 20.21
CA ALA A 204 1.86 -14.79 19.06
C ALA A 204 1.27 -15.77 18.04
N LEU A 205 0.93 -15.28 16.85
CA LEU A 205 0.62 -16.14 15.71
C LEU A 205 1.88 -16.44 14.90
N ALA A 206 1.95 -17.58 14.21
CA ALA A 206 2.98 -17.87 13.24
C ALA A 206 2.44 -18.75 12.09
N GLU A 207 3.23 -18.84 11.01
CA GLU A 207 2.92 -19.69 9.84
C GLU A 207 3.04 -21.20 10.17
N SER A 208 3.73 -21.54 11.27
CA SER A 208 3.84 -22.91 11.75
C SER A 208 3.55 -22.98 13.26
N PRO A 209 2.93 -24.07 13.75
CA PRO A 209 2.59 -24.22 15.17
C PRO A 209 3.83 -24.38 16.08
N GLY A 210 4.98 -24.74 15.53
CA GLY A 210 6.24 -24.97 16.25
C GLY A 210 7.26 -23.84 16.12
N GLU A 211 6.85 -22.62 15.76
CA GLU A 211 7.78 -21.48 15.62
C GLU A 211 8.54 -21.20 16.93
N THR A 212 9.83 -20.91 16.81
CA THR A 212 10.74 -20.62 17.93
C THR A 212 11.38 -19.23 17.83
N ILE A 213 11.25 -18.58 16.67
CA ILE A 213 11.88 -17.31 16.35
C ILE A 213 10.84 -16.19 16.49
N GLY A 214 10.97 -15.38 17.54
CA GLY A 214 10.06 -14.27 17.81
C GLY A 214 9.88 -13.29 16.64
N ALA A 215 10.94 -13.00 15.88
CA ALA A 215 10.87 -12.12 14.70
C ALA A 215 9.96 -12.64 13.57
N LYS A 216 9.67 -13.95 13.53
CA LYS A 216 8.75 -14.57 12.57
C LYS A 216 7.30 -14.60 13.05
N THR A 217 7.07 -14.26 14.31
CA THR A 217 5.73 -14.23 14.91
C THR A 217 4.96 -12.96 14.56
N PHE A 218 3.65 -13.04 14.57
CA PHE A 218 2.72 -11.97 14.28
C PHE A 218 1.93 -11.67 15.58
N PRO A 219 2.29 -10.59 16.31
CA PRO A 219 1.73 -10.31 17.62
C PRO A 219 0.30 -9.81 17.50
N VAL A 220 -0.58 -10.30 18.37
CA VAL A 220 -2.00 -9.94 18.46
C VAL A 220 -2.28 -9.42 19.87
N SER A 221 -2.92 -8.25 19.96
CA SER A 221 -3.45 -7.70 21.21
C SER A 221 -4.77 -8.38 21.55
N LEU A 222 -4.92 -8.82 22.79
CA LEU A 222 -6.14 -9.45 23.29
C LEU A 222 -6.89 -8.46 24.19
N PRO A 223 -7.94 -7.77 23.69
CA PRO A 223 -8.74 -6.87 24.53
C PRO A 223 -9.48 -7.65 25.62
N PRO A 224 -9.80 -7.01 26.77
CA PRO A 224 -10.51 -7.68 27.86
C PRO A 224 -11.89 -8.20 27.40
N GLY A 225 -12.33 -9.31 27.99
CA GLY A 225 -13.56 -10.02 27.61
C GLY A 225 -13.28 -11.28 26.79
N GLU A 226 -14.28 -11.71 26.02
CA GLU A 226 -14.33 -13.04 25.37
C GLU A 226 -13.05 -13.41 24.59
N ILE A 227 -12.49 -12.47 23.82
CA ILE A 227 -11.29 -12.71 23.02
C ILE A 227 -10.11 -13.08 23.93
N ARG A 228 -9.86 -12.31 24.98
CA ARG A 228 -8.78 -12.59 25.93
C ARG A 228 -9.09 -13.85 26.73
N ASP A 229 -10.29 -13.96 27.27
CA ASP A 229 -10.68 -15.05 28.16
C ASP A 229 -10.53 -16.41 27.47
N ASN A 230 -10.80 -16.49 26.16
CA ASN A 230 -10.73 -17.74 25.41
C ASN A 230 -9.39 -18.00 24.71
N LEU A 231 -8.63 -16.97 24.28
CA LEU A 231 -7.41 -17.18 23.49
C LEU A 231 -6.12 -17.18 24.30
N ASN A 232 -6.07 -16.47 25.44
CA ASN A 232 -4.80 -16.25 26.13
C ASN A 232 -4.16 -17.56 26.61
N LEU A 233 -2.85 -17.70 26.43
CA LEU A 233 -2.12 -18.94 26.80
C LEU A 233 -1.83 -19.06 28.29
N LYS A 234 -1.97 -17.98 29.05
CA LYS A 234 -1.74 -17.99 30.50
C LYS A 234 -2.77 -18.85 31.22
N THR A 235 -4.05 -18.70 30.88
CA THR A 235 -5.14 -19.53 31.44
C THR A 235 -5.61 -20.62 30.48
N ASN A 236 -5.31 -20.53 29.18
CA ASN A 236 -5.68 -21.55 28.17
C ASN A 236 -4.45 -22.13 27.46
N PRO A 237 -3.53 -22.81 28.18
CA PRO A 237 -2.31 -23.36 27.58
C PRO A 237 -2.58 -24.39 26.48
N GLY A 238 -3.73 -25.08 26.53
CA GLY A 238 -4.15 -26.04 25.50
C GLY A 238 -4.51 -25.43 24.14
N ASN A 239 -4.44 -24.10 23.99
CA ASN A 239 -4.58 -23.44 22.69
C ASN A 239 -3.27 -23.39 21.89
N LEU A 240 -2.13 -23.66 22.52
CA LEU A 240 -0.85 -23.72 21.81
C LEU A 240 -0.93 -24.73 20.66
N GLY A 241 -0.51 -24.29 19.48
CA GLY A 241 -0.54 -25.07 18.24
C GLY A 241 -1.87 -25.08 17.49
N LYS A 242 -2.97 -24.58 18.05
CA LYS A 242 -4.25 -24.47 17.32
C LYS A 242 -4.18 -23.40 16.25
N GLU A 243 -4.84 -23.63 15.13
CA GLU A 243 -5.01 -22.61 14.09
C GLU A 243 -6.24 -21.74 14.39
N VAL A 244 -6.11 -20.43 14.15
CA VAL A 244 -7.15 -19.45 14.46
C VAL A 244 -7.21 -18.38 13.37
N LYS A 245 -8.41 -17.89 13.09
CA LYS A 245 -8.65 -16.67 12.32
C LYS A 245 -8.91 -15.52 13.31
N ILE A 246 -8.20 -14.42 13.17
CA ILE A 246 -8.39 -13.20 13.98
C ILE A 246 -8.84 -12.07 13.08
N LYS A 247 -9.91 -11.38 13.46
CA LYS A 247 -10.34 -10.12 12.84
C LYS A 247 -9.76 -8.94 13.59
N GLY A 248 -9.25 -7.95 12.88
CA GLY A 248 -8.79 -6.73 13.53
C GLY A 248 -8.26 -5.68 12.57
N LYS A 249 -7.50 -4.76 13.14
CA LYS A 249 -6.69 -3.80 12.38
C LYS A 249 -5.27 -4.33 12.24
N ILE A 250 -4.78 -4.47 11.00
CA ILE A 250 -3.36 -4.73 10.74
C ILE A 250 -2.58 -3.43 11.03
N GLY A 251 -1.51 -3.54 11.81
CA GLY A 251 -0.63 -2.42 12.11
C GLY A 251 0.54 -2.82 13.01
N THR A 252 1.36 -1.85 13.38
CA THR A 252 2.52 -2.11 14.25
C THR A 252 2.07 -2.49 15.66
N TYR A 253 2.56 -3.63 16.16
CA TYR A 253 2.39 -4.07 17.54
C TYR A 253 3.65 -4.81 17.99
N TYR A 254 4.13 -4.54 19.20
CA TYR A 254 5.37 -5.11 19.75
C TYR A 254 6.63 -4.99 18.85
N GLY A 255 6.70 -3.90 18.08
CA GLY A 255 7.83 -3.62 17.18
C GLY A 255 7.82 -4.40 15.86
N ALA A 256 6.74 -5.12 15.55
CA ALA A 256 6.55 -5.82 14.28
C ALA A 256 5.16 -5.53 13.69
N MET A 257 4.89 -5.95 12.45
CA MET A 257 3.52 -5.99 11.93
C MET A 257 2.71 -7.04 12.70
N GLY A 258 1.51 -6.66 13.14
CA GLY A 258 0.62 -7.44 13.99
C GLY A 258 -0.83 -6.94 13.95
N ILE A 259 -1.60 -7.27 14.99
CA ILE A 259 -2.95 -6.75 15.23
C ILE A 259 -2.97 -6.07 16.61
N PRO A 260 -2.81 -4.73 16.70
CA PRO A 260 -2.91 -4.01 17.97
C PRO A 260 -4.35 -3.94 18.53
N ASP A 261 -5.36 -4.23 17.71
CA ASP A 261 -6.78 -4.19 18.09
C ASP A 261 -7.57 -5.34 17.42
N ALA A 262 -7.74 -6.43 18.15
CA ALA A 262 -8.51 -7.59 17.71
C ALA A 262 -9.99 -7.43 18.08
N THR A 263 -10.89 -7.78 17.17
CA THR A 263 -12.34 -7.52 17.29
C THR A 263 -13.20 -8.77 17.19
N ALA A 264 -12.67 -9.85 16.62
CA ALA A 264 -13.33 -11.17 16.58
C ALA A 264 -12.29 -12.27 16.38
N TYR A 265 -12.67 -13.52 16.69
CA TYR A 265 -11.85 -14.69 16.38
C TYR A 265 -12.72 -15.90 16.03
N VAL A 266 -12.14 -16.85 15.30
CA VAL A 266 -12.73 -18.17 15.03
C VAL A 266 -11.62 -19.21 15.07
N PHE A 267 -11.73 -20.22 15.93
CA PHE A 267 -10.85 -21.40 15.86
C PHE A 267 -11.13 -22.17 14.58
N ILE A 268 -10.07 -22.60 13.89
CA ILE A 268 -10.20 -23.53 12.78
C ILE A 268 -10.20 -24.92 13.39
N VAL A 269 -11.29 -25.66 13.15
CA VAL A 269 -11.42 -27.04 13.58
C VAL A 269 -11.04 -27.89 12.37
N ASP A 270 -10.04 -28.76 12.53
CA ASP A 270 -9.78 -29.79 11.53
C ASP A 270 -11.06 -30.65 11.39
N GLN A 271 -11.57 -30.82 10.16
CA GLN A 271 -12.67 -31.74 9.89
C GLN A 271 -12.21 -33.19 9.93
#